data_AF-A0A354Y877-F1
#
_entry.id   AF-A0A354Y877-F1
#
_cell.length_a   1.000
_cell.length_b   1.000
_cell.length_c   1.000
_cell.angle_alpha   90.00
_cell.angle_beta   90.00
_cell.angle_gamma   90.00
#
_symmetry.space_group_name_H-M   'P 1'
#
loop_
_entity.id
_entity.type
_entity.pdbx_description
1 polymer ?
#
loop_
_entity_poly.entity_id
_entity_poly.type
_entity_poly.pdbx_seq_one_letter_code
_entity_poly.pdbx_strand_id
1 'polypeptide(L)'
;LQAQAIAWDADGRIAAVGDTDQLLAQYPQARRIELPQATLVPGLIDAHGHVMGLGWALLQANLVGADSKDEALARLREFERTLAPDAWLVGSGWDQNDWPDKAFPTAADLDRAFPERPVWLERVDGHAGWANSAALKLAAAQEPRSEERFSRN
;
A
#
# COMPACT_ATOMS: atom_id res chain seq x y z
N LEU A 1 -6.56 -24.14 -30.83
CA LEU A 1 -7.86 -23.44 -30.92
C LEU A 1 -7.67 -22.05 -30.34
N GLN A 2 -7.60 -21.02 -31.18
CA GLN A 2 -7.69 -19.63 -30.71
C GLN A 2 -9.12 -19.17 -30.97
N ALA A 3 -9.81 -18.71 -29.92
CA ALA A 3 -11.11 -18.06 -30.07
C ALA A 3 -10.90 -16.60 -30.48
N GLN A 4 -11.84 -16.05 -31.24
CA GLN A 4 -11.80 -14.68 -31.74
C GLN A 4 -12.80 -13.76 -31.02
N ALA A 5 -13.80 -14.35 -30.37
CA ALA A 5 -14.83 -13.62 -29.62
C ALA A 5 -15.25 -14.38 -28.35
N ILE A 6 -15.80 -13.60 -27.42
CA ILE A 6 -16.45 -14.06 -26.18
C ILE A 6 -17.77 -13.32 -26.03
N ALA A 7 -18.80 -14.02 -25.54
CA ALA A 7 -20.06 -13.43 -25.11
C ALA A 7 -20.26 -13.69 -23.62
N TRP A 8 -20.80 -12.72 -22.90
CA TRP A 8 -21.15 -12.83 -21.49
C TRP A 8 -22.53 -12.24 -21.21
N ASP A 9 -23.16 -12.69 -20.13
CA ASP A 9 -24.48 -12.21 -19.69
C ASP A 9 -24.38 -10.95 -18.80
N ALA A 10 -25.53 -10.43 -18.36
CA ALA A 10 -25.59 -9.24 -17.51
C ALA A 10 -24.96 -9.45 -16.12
N ASP A 11 -24.82 -10.69 -15.67
CA ASP A 11 -24.18 -11.07 -14.39
C ASP A 11 -22.65 -11.26 -14.55
N GLY A 12 -22.11 -11.10 -15.77
CA GLY A 12 -20.69 -11.23 -16.05
C GLY A 12 -20.23 -12.67 -16.29
N ARG A 13 -21.13 -13.64 -16.49
CA ARG A 13 -20.76 -15.03 -16.75
C ARG A 13 -20.54 -15.26 -18.24
N ILE A 14 -19.51 -16.04 -18.56
CA ILE A 14 -19.20 -16.43 -19.94
C ILE A 14 -20.33 -17.31 -20.49
N ALA A 15 -21.00 -16.83 -21.54
CA ALA A 15 -22.08 -17.53 -22.22
C ALA A 15 -21.58 -18.34 -23.42
N ALA A 16 -20.56 -17.83 -24.13
CA ALA A 16 -19.92 -18.53 -25.26
C ALA A 16 -18.51 -18.00 -25.52
N VAL A 17 -17.66 -18.84 -26.10
CA VAL A 17 -16.32 -18.50 -26.59
C VAL A 17 -16.15 -19.16 -27.95
N GLY A 18 -15.70 -18.43 -28.97
CA GLY A 18 -15.60 -19.01 -30.31
C GLY A 18 -15.22 -18.03 -31.41
N ASP A 19 -15.69 -18.34 -32.61
CA ASP A 19 -15.56 -17.52 -33.81
C ASP A 19 -16.44 -16.27 -33.74
N THR A 20 -15.97 -15.16 -34.30
CA THR A 20 -16.67 -13.88 -34.25
C THR A 20 -18.02 -13.91 -34.96
N ASP A 21 -18.07 -14.45 -36.18
CA ASP A 21 -19.29 -14.43 -36.99
C ASP A 21 -20.37 -15.34 -36.38
N GLN A 22 -19.95 -16.49 -35.84
CA GLN A 22 -20.85 -17.40 -35.13
C GLN A 22 -21.49 -16.75 -33.91
N LEU A 23 -20.69 -16.10 -33.05
CA LEU A 23 -21.20 -15.45 -31.85
C LEU A 23 -22.07 -14.22 -32.18
N LEU A 24 -21.72 -13.46 -33.22
CA LEU A 24 -22.52 -12.33 -33.68
C LEU A 24 -23.89 -12.77 -34.22
N ALA A 25 -23.96 -13.91 -34.90
CA ALA A 25 -25.22 -14.50 -35.36
C ALA A 25 -26.06 -15.06 -34.21
N GLN A 26 -25.42 -15.68 -33.21
CA GLN A 26 -26.09 -16.25 -32.03
C GLN A 26 -26.62 -15.18 -31.07
N TYR A 27 -25.92 -14.05 -30.94
CA TYR A 27 -26.27 -12.96 -30.03
C TYR A 27 -26.43 -11.62 -30.78
N PRO A 28 -27.39 -11.50 -31.72
CA PRO A 28 -27.48 -10.35 -32.62
C PRO A 28 -27.84 -9.03 -31.91
N GLN A 29 -28.47 -9.12 -30.74
CA GLN A 29 -28.88 -7.98 -29.90
C GLN A 29 -27.85 -7.63 -28.81
N ALA A 30 -26.77 -8.41 -28.66
CA ALA A 30 -25.75 -8.12 -27.67
C ALA A 30 -25.00 -6.82 -28.00
N ARG A 31 -24.65 -6.07 -26.95
CA ARG A 31 -23.73 -4.93 -27.10
C ARG A 31 -22.39 -5.43 -27.62
N ARG A 32 -21.92 -4.83 -28.72
CA ARG A 32 -20.64 -5.18 -29.34
C ARG A 32 -19.54 -4.29 -28.78
N ILE A 33 -18.40 -4.90 -28.48
CA ILE A 33 -17.17 -4.23 -28.09
C ILE A 33 -16.08 -4.80 -28.98
N GLU A 34 -15.53 -3.99 -29.88
CA GLU A 34 -14.45 -4.39 -30.79
C GLU A 34 -13.09 -4.03 -30.17
N LEU A 35 -12.19 -5.01 -30.14
CA LEU A 35 -10.85 -4.88 -29.54
C LEU A 35 -9.77 -5.25 -30.58
N PRO A 36 -9.64 -4.48 -31.68
CA PRO A 36 -8.69 -4.79 -32.73
C PRO A 36 -7.26 -4.83 -32.17
N GLN A 37 -6.51 -5.86 -32.54
CA GLN A 37 -5.10 -6.07 -32.12
C GLN A 37 -4.89 -6.25 -30.61
N ALA A 38 -5.95 -6.46 -29.82
CA ALA A 38 -5.83 -6.77 -28.41
C ALA A 38 -5.92 -8.28 -28.17
N THR A 39 -5.34 -8.74 -27.06
CA THR A 39 -5.53 -10.10 -26.54
C THR A 39 -6.36 -10.02 -25.27
N LEU A 40 -7.48 -10.75 -25.23
CA LEU A 40 -8.25 -10.92 -24.01
C LEU A 40 -7.67 -12.09 -23.21
N VAL A 41 -7.41 -11.85 -21.93
CA VAL A 41 -6.94 -12.86 -20.97
C VAL A 41 -7.87 -12.88 -19.76
N PRO A 42 -7.93 -14.00 -19.01
CA PRO A 42 -8.60 -14.02 -17.71
C PRO A 42 -8.06 -12.91 -16.80
N GLY A 43 -8.92 -12.33 -15.97
CA GLY A 43 -8.50 -11.38 -14.94
C GLY A 43 -7.47 -12.02 -14.00
N LEU A 44 -6.59 -11.19 -13.43
CA LEU A 44 -5.64 -11.66 -12.43
C LEU A 44 -6.39 -12.05 -11.15
N ILE A 45 -6.09 -13.24 -10.63
CA ILE A 45 -6.65 -13.76 -9.37
C ILE A 45 -5.50 -13.99 -8.42
N ASP A 46 -5.40 -13.14 -7.40
CA ASP A 46 -4.43 -13.29 -6.31
C ASP A 46 -5.05 -14.12 -5.18
N ALA A 47 -4.45 -15.29 -4.89
CA ALA A 47 -4.89 -16.20 -3.85
C ALA A 47 -4.32 -15.87 -2.46
N HIS A 48 -3.37 -14.92 -2.35
CA HIS A 48 -2.68 -14.59 -1.11
C HIS A 48 -2.25 -13.12 -1.06
N GLY A 49 -3.23 -12.22 -1.14
CA GLY A 49 -3.03 -10.79 -0.98
C GLY A 49 -3.41 -10.28 0.40
N HIS A 50 -2.60 -9.39 0.98
CA HIS A 50 -2.98 -8.59 2.15
C HIS A 50 -3.62 -7.28 1.70
N VAL A 51 -4.88 -7.32 1.23
CA VAL A 51 -5.56 -6.16 0.63
C VAL A 51 -5.61 -4.95 1.56
N MET A 52 -5.84 -5.16 2.86
CA MET A 52 -5.82 -4.07 3.85
C MET A 52 -4.42 -3.52 4.09
N GLY A 53 -3.39 -4.39 4.10
CA GLY A 53 -2.00 -3.95 4.18
C GLY A 53 -1.59 -3.12 2.97
N LEU A 54 -2.00 -3.53 1.77
CA LEU A 54 -1.79 -2.76 0.54
C LEU A 54 -2.48 -1.39 0.60
N GLY A 55 -3.76 -1.36 1.00
CA GLY A 55 -4.50 -0.11 1.16
C GLY A 55 -3.82 0.82 2.17
N TRP A 56 -3.36 0.29 3.29
CA TRP A 56 -2.64 1.05 4.31
C TRP A 56 -1.31 1.61 3.79
N ALA A 57 -0.52 0.82 3.07
CA ALA A 57 0.73 1.28 2.46
C ALA A 57 0.51 2.42 1.45
N LEU A 58 -0.59 2.38 0.69
CA LEU A 58 -0.95 3.45 -0.26
C LEU A 58 -1.44 4.74 0.41
N LEU A 59 -1.88 4.66 1.67
CA LEU A 59 -2.40 5.79 2.45
C LEU A 59 -1.34 6.41 3.38
N GLN A 60 -0.08 6.03 3.25
CA GLN A 60 1.01 6.45 4.12
C GLN A 60 2.16 7.08 3.35
N ALA A 61 3.07 7.73 4.09
CA ALA A 61 4.30 8.26 3.49
C ALA A 61 5.18 7.11 2.99
N ASN A 62 5.46 7.09 1.69
CA ASN A 62 6.35 6.11 1.06
C ASN A 62 7.81 6.62 1.09
N LEU A 63 8.66 5.92 1.83
CA LEU A 63 10.09 6.24 1.99
C LEU A 63 11.01 5.28 1.23
N VAL A 64 10.45 4.33 0.47
CA VAL A 64 11.23 3.39 -0.35
C VAL A 64 12.09 4.16 -1.36
N GLY A 65 13.39 3.83 -1.40
CA GLY A 65 14.36 4.46 -2.30
C GLY A 65 14.61 5.93 -2.01
N ALA A 66 14.48 6.37 -0.74
CA ALA A 66 15.06 7.63 -0.31
C ALA A 66 16.56 7.44 -0.10
N ASP A 67 17.38 8.17 -0.87
CA ASP A 67 18.84 8.01 -0.91
C ASP A 67 19.53 8.76 0.25
N SER A 68 18.78 9.43 1.10
CA SER A 68 19.31 10.07 2.31
C SER A 68 18.23 10.29 3.36
N LYS A 69 18.67 10.50 4.61
CA LYS A 69 17.79 10.95 5.70
C LYS A 69 17.06 12.25 5.38
N ASP A 70 17.76 13.21 4.75
CA ASP A 70 17.17 14.50 4.40
C ASP A 70 16.10 14.36 3.32
N GLU A 71 16.30 13.46 2.36
CA GLU A 71 15.26 13.14 1.37
C GLU A 71 14.05 12.47 2.02
N ALA A 72 14.27 11.52 2.94
CA ALA A 72 13.17 10.91 3.70
C ALA A 72 12.37 11.97 4.47
N LEU A 73 13.04 12.92 5.13
CA LEU A 73 12.39 14.04 5.81
C LEU A 73 11.64 14.97 4.84
N ALA A 74 12.16 15.21 3.64
CA ALA A 74 11.49 16.01 2.63
C ALA A 74 10.21 15.34 2.11
N ARG A 75 10.24 14.03 1.85
CA ARG A 75 9.05 13.25 1.47
C ARG A 75 7.99 13.25 2.58
N LEU A 76 8.42 13.15 3.83
CA LEU A 76 7.53 13.25 5.00
C LEU A 76 6.85 14.61 5.10
N ARG A 77 7.59 15.71 4.85
CA ARG A 77 7.04 17.06 4.81
C ARG A 77 5.97 17.23 3.75
N GLU A 78 6.22 16.70 2.56
CA GLU A 78 5.24 16.76 1.47
C GLU A 78 3.97 15.97 1.84
N PHE A 79 4.14 14.76 2.36
CA PHE A 79 3.02 13.94 2.78
C PHE A 79 2.21 14.59 3.93
N GLU A 80 2.89 15.21 4.90
CA GLU A 80 2.26 15.90 6.04
C GLU A 80 1.23 16.96 5.60
N ARG A 81 1.43 17.60 4.44
CA ARG A 81 0.52 18.64 3.90
C ARG A 81 -0.84 18.08 3.50
N THR A 82 -0.94 16.77 3.30
CA THR A 82 -2.18 16.08 2.94
C THR A 82 -2.99 15.65 4.16
N LEU A 83 -2.38 15.73 5.35
CA LEU A 83 -2.96 15.23 6.60
C LEU A 83 -3.73 16.30 7.36
N ALA A 84 -4.78 15.88 8.06
CA ALA A 84 -5.45 16.71 9.06
C ALA A 84 -4.45 17.13 10.17
N PRO A 85 -4.64 18.29 10.82
CA PRO A 85 -3.71 18.80 11.83
C PRO A 85 -3.38 17.82 12.95
N ASP A 86 -4.37 17.06 13.41
CA ASP A 86 -4.33 16.10 14.52
C ASP A 86 -3.97 14.66 14.11
N ALA A 87 -3.81 14.40 12.80
CA ALA A 87 -3.46 13.08 12.31
C ALA A 87 -2.00 12.72 12.61
N TRP A 88 -1.76 11.43 12.88
CA TRP A 88 -0.40 10.88 12.94
C TRP A 88 0.26 10.92 11.57
N LEU A 89 1.55 11.22 11.54
CA LEU A 89 2.37 11.05 10.35
C LEU A 89 2.96 9.64 10.36
N VAL A 90 2.38 8.75 9.57
CA VAL A 90 2.79 7.35 9.46
C VAL A 90 3.38 7.08 8.08
N GLY A 91 4.44 6.28 8.04
CA GLY A 91 5.14 5.94 6.81
C GLY A 91 5.93 4.63 6.93
N SER A 92 6.46 4.17 5.81
CA SER A 92 7.30 2.97 5.77
C SER A 92 8.33 3.02 4.64
N GLY A 93 9.32 2.13 4.71
CA GLY A 93 10.24 1.88 3.61
C GLY A 93 11.59 2.59 3.70
N TRP A 94 11.90 3.27 4.82
CA TRP A 94 13.23 3.86 4.98
C TRP A 94 14.29 2.74 5.10
N ASP A 95 15.45 2.95 4.49
CA ASP A 95 16.61 2.08 4.65
C ASP A 95 17.89 2.91 4.74
N GLN A 96 18.50 2.92 5.92
CA GLN A 96 19.77 3.60 6.13
C GLN A 96 20.91 2.99 5.30
N ASN A 97 20.78 1.75 4.82
CA ASN A 97 21.82 1.14 3.98
C ASN A 97 22.01 1.87 2.64
N ASP A 98 20.95 2.53 2.15
CA ASP A 98 20.96 3.31 0.91
C ASP A 98 21.50 4.73 1.14
N TRP A 99 21.69 5.15 2.39
CA TRP A 99 22.15 6.49 2.74
C TRP A 99 23.69 6.58 2.75
N PRO A 100 24.26 7.74 2.36
CA PRO A 100 25.72 7.92 2.29
C PRO A 100 26.49 7.61 3.58
N ASP A 101 25.96 7.98 4.73
CA ASP A 101 26.61 7.79 6.04
C ASP A 101 26.25 6.47 6.73
N LYS A 102 25.23 5.77 6.20
CA LYS A 102 24.63 4.55 6.78
C LYS A 102 24.22 4.68 8.24
N ALA A 103 24.05 5.91 8.71
CA ALA A 103 23.73 6.19 10.09
C ALA A 103 22.24 5.95 10.31
N PHE A 104 21.92 5.21 11.37
CA PHE A 104 20.53 5.11 11.80
C PHE A 104 19.99 6.50 12.15
N PRO A 105 18.73 6.79 11.78
CA PRO A 105 18.13 8.04 12.15
C PRO A 105 17.75 8.05 13.65
N THR A 106 17.56 9.25 14.20
CA THR A 106 17.29 9.44 15.62
C THR A 106 15.97 10.15 15.87
N ALA A 107 15.40 10.02 17.07
CA ALA A 107 14.21 10.78 17.45
C ALA A 107 14.42 12.30 17.29
N ALA A 108 15.63 12.80 17.57
CA ALA A 108 15.97 14.22 17.44
C ALA A 108 15.84 14.75 16.00
N ASP A 109 16.09 13.90 15.00
CA ASP A 109 15.90 14.25 13.59
C ASP A 109 14.42 14.53 13.29
N LEU A 110 13.51 13.71 13.83
CA LEU A 110 12.07 13.91 13.69
C LEU A 110 11.55 14.99 14.62
N ASP A 111 12.08 15.16 15.84
CA ASP A 111 11.64 16.20 16.77
C ASP A 111 11.90 17.60 16.19
N ARG A 112 13.02 17.77 15.48
CA ARG A 112 13.33 19.03 14.80
C ARG A 112 12.38 19.32 13.63
N ALA A 113 11.91 18.28 12.94
CA ALA A 113 10.99 18.44 11.82
C ALA A 113 9.53 18.54 12.29
N PHE A 114 9.08 17.60 13.11
CA PHE A 114 7.70 17.41 13.53
C PHE A 114 7.64 17.45 15.07
N PRO A 115 7.77 18.63 15.70
CA PRO A 115 7.92 18.73 17.16
C PRO A 115 6.67 18.28 17.92
N GLU A 116 5.48 18.60 17.40
CA GLU A 116 4.20 18.34 18.07
C GLU A 116 3.44 17.16 17.45
N ARG A 117 3.60 16.91 16.15
CA ARG A 117 2.90 15.84 15.44
C ARG A 117 3.53 14.49 15.77
N PRO A 118 2.78 13.48 16.25
CA PRO A 118 3.32 12.13 16.42
C PRO A 118 3.74 11.52 15.09
N VAL A 119 4.96 10.97 15.04
CA VAL A 119 5.53 10.33 13.86
C VAL A 119 5.94 8.89 14.18
N TRP A 120 5.53 7.95 13.32
CA TRP A 120 5.97 6.55 13.36
C TRP A 120 6.30 6.04 11.96
N LEU A 121 7.55 5.58 11.77
CA LEU A 121 8.05 5.15 10.47
C LEU A 121 8.64 3.75 10.54
N GLU A 122 8.09 2.82 9.77
CA GLU A 122 8.59 1.45 9.70
C GLU A 122 9.76 1.34 8.70
N ARG A 123 10.81 0.61 9.09
CA ARG A 123 11.96 0.31 8.22
C ARG A 123 11.52 -0.58 7.06
N VAL A 124 12.26 -0.56 5.94
CA VAL A 124 12.00 -1.39 4.75
C VAL A 124 11.79 -2.88 5.02
N ASP A 125 12.36 -3.42 6.10
CA ASP A 125 12.24 -4.83 6.46
C ASP A 125 11.11 -5.12 7.46
N GLY A 126 10.42 -4.12 8.00
CA GLY A 126 9.39 -4.30 9.03
C GLY A 126 9.92 -4.60 10.44
N HIS A 127 11.24 -4.54 10.68
CA HIS A 127 11.84 -4.99 11.95
C HIS A 127 12.35 -3.85 12.84
N ALA A 128 12.27 -2.60 12.38
CA ALA A 128 12.64 -1.42 13.15
C ALA A 128 11.66 -0.28 12.93
N GLY A 129 11.50 0.56 13.95
CA GLY A 129 10.69 1.76 13.90
C GLY A 129 11.51 3.00 14.21
N TRP A 130 11.23 4.08 13.50
CA TRP A 130 11.76 5.40 13.77
C TRP A 130 10.62 6.32 14.22
N ALA A 131 10.69 6.73 15.48
CA ALA A 131 9.65 7.50 16.15
C ALA A 131 10.20 8.79 16.75
N ASN A 132 9.36 9.82 16.84
CA ASN A 132 9.68 11.07 17.53
C ASN A 132 9.24 11.04 19.00
N SER A 133 9.66 12.04 19.76
CA SER A 133 9.32 12.17 21.19
C SER A 133 7.82 12.29 21.43
N ALA A 134 7.05 12.92 20.53
CA ALA A 134 5.60 13.02 20.65
C ALA A 134 4.91 11.64 20.56
N ALA A 135 5.30 10.79 19.60
CA ALA A 135 4.80 9.42 19.48
C ALA A 135 5.18 8.56 20.69
N LEU A 136 6.44 8.66 21.16
CA LEU A 136 6.91 7.89 22.32
C LEU A 136 6.16 8.25 23.61
N LYS A 137 5.84 9.55 23.82
CA LYS A 137 5.03 9.99 24.98
C LYS A 137 3.63 9.38 24.95
N LEU A 138 2.98 9.32 23.79
CA LEU A 138 1.65 8.73 23.64
C LEU A 138 1.68 7.22 23.86
N ALA A 139 2.73 6.54 23.40
CA ALA A 139 2.92 5.11 23.65
C ALA A 139 3.15 4.82 25.14
N ALA A 140 3.96 5.62 25.83
CA ALA A 140 4.25 5.45 27.26
C ALA A 140 3.04 5.75 28.17
N ALA A 141 2.08 6.55 27.71
CA ALA A 141 0.84 6.82 28.44
C ALA A 141 -0.14 5.63 28.42
N GLN A 142 0.11 4.60 27.61
CA GLN A 142 -0.67 3.36 27.61
C GLN A 142 -0.16 2.48 28.75
N GLU A 143 -1.04 2.01 29.64
CA GLU A 143 -0.64 1.09 30.71
C GLU A 143 0.08 -0.14 30.13
N PRO A 144 1.20 -0.58 30.73
CA PRO A 144 1.82 -1.84 30.33
C PRO A 144 0.79 -2.96 30.51
N ARG A 145 0.55 -3.75 29.45
CA ARG A 145 -0.34 -4.92 29.56
C ARG A 145 0.24 -5.84 30.65
N SER A 146 -0.52 -6.07 31.72
CA SER A 146 -0.14 -6.97 32.81
C SER A 146 0.26 -8.36 32.27
N GLU A 147 1.39 -8.90 32.75
CA GLU A 147 1.95 -10.21 32.38
C GLU A 147 1.02 -11.41 32.69
N GLU A 148 -0.04 -11.21 33.48
CA GLU A 148 -0.92 -12.28 33.98
C GLU A 148 -1.65 -13.09 32.89
N ARG A 149 -1.68 -12.63 31.64
CA ARG A 149 -2.39 -13.31 30.54
C ARG A 149 -1.58 -14.40 29.84
N PHE A 150 -0.26 -14.49 30.05
CA PHE A 150 0.59 -15.50 29.39
C PHE A 150 0.79 -16.79 30.20
N SER A 151 0.42 -16.81 31.49
CA SER A 151 0.62 -17.98 32.37
C SER A 151 -0.61 -18.90 32.48
N ARG A 152 -1.63 -18.71 31.64
CA ARG A 152 -2.82 -19.60 31.58
C ARG A 152 -2.94 -20.19 30.17
N ASN A 153 -2.14 -21.21 29.88
CA ASN A 153 -2.42 -22.28 28.92
C ASN A 153 -1.59 -23.51 29.29
#